data_AF-A0A562VPP9-F1
#
_entry.id   AF-A0A562VPP9-F1
#
_cell.length_a   1.000
_cell.length_b   1.000
_cell.length_c   1.000
_cell.angle_alpha   90.00
_cell.angle_beta   90.00
_cell.angle_gamma   90.00
#
_symmetry.space_group_name_H-M   'P 1'
#
loop_
_entity.id
_entity.type
_entity.pdbx_description
1 polymer ?
#
loop_
_entity_poly.entity_id
_entity_poly.type
_entity_poly.pdbx_seq_one_letter_code
_entity_poly.pdbx_strand_id
1 'polypeptide(L)'
;MNEVRFPQYLNKPFQVLFFEPDDMAFMVVGYILAQKFGGIFWSVMILLPWGYGRLKHNYPRGLLRHTLYFVGVAPLKRYPHFFQNKFID
;
A
#
# COMPACT_ATOMS: atom_id res chain seq x y z
N MET A 1 3.21 18.98 31.18
CA MET A 1 3.27 18.42 29.80
C MET A 1 1.85 18.07 29.39
N ASN A 2 1.29 18.75 28.39
CA ASN A 2 -0.02 18.41 27.87
C ASN A 2 0.07 17.07 27.12
N GLU A 3 -0.66 16.05 27.58
CA GLU A 3 -0.72 14.76 26.90
C GLU A 3 -1.36 14.93 25.52
N VAL A 4 -0.56 14.81 24.46
CA VAL A 4 -1.07 14.76 23.09
C VAL A 4 -1.67 13.38 22.87
N ARG A 5 -2.98 13.25 23.12
CA ARG A 5 -3.73 12.02 22.86
C ARG A 5 -3.64 11.65 21.38
N PHE A 6 -2.89 10.60 21.06
CA PHE A 6 -2.79 10.08 19.70
C PHE A 6 -4.03 9.21 19.42
N PRO A 7 -4.76 9.44 18.31
CA PRO A 7 -5.93 8.63 17.98
C PRO A 7 -5.49 7.19 17.69
N GLN A 8 -5.96 6.27 18.54
CA GLN A 8 -5.64 4.83 18.57
C GLN A 8 -5.96 4.07 17.27
N TYR A 9 -6.56 4.73 16.27
CA TYR A 9 -7.01 4.13 15.02
C TYR A 9 -6.37 4.71 13.76
N LEU A 10 -5.31 5.53 13.87
CA LEU A 10 -4.63 6.12 12.69
C LEU A 10 -3.84 5.09 11.85
N ASN A 11 -3.64 3.89 12.38
CA ASN A 11 -2.83 2.82 11.78
C ASN A 11 -3.64 1.74 11.07
N LYS A 12 -4.98 1.77 11.07
CA LYS A 12 -5.76 0.82 10.27
C LYS A 12 -5.68 1.23 8.79
N PRO A 13 -5.05 0.43 7.91
CA PRO A 13 -5.09 0.71 6.48
C PRO A 13 -6.54 0.77 6.03
N PHE A 14 -6.89 1.82 5.29
CA PHE A 14 -8.25 2.02 4.79
C PHE A 14 -8.59 0.87 3.84
N GLN A 15 -9.51 0.00 4.26
CA GLN A 15 -9.94 -1.15 3.47
C GLN A 15 -11.30 -0.83 2.85
N VAL A 16 -11.42 -0.97 1.53
CA VAL A 16 -12.68 -0.81 0.82
C VAL A 16 -13.19 -2.19 0.46
N LEU A 17 -14.32 -2.59 1.07
CA LEU A 17 -14.85 -3.95 0.99
C LEU A 17 -13.81 -4.99 1.46
N PHE A 18 -13.20 -5.70 0.52
CA PHE A 18 -12.17 -6.72 0.75
C PHE A 18 -10.78 -6.28 0.29
N PHE A 19 -10.67 -5.10 -0.32
CA PHE A 19 -9.45 -4.64 -0.97
C PHE A 19 -8.73 -3.58 -0.13
N GLU A 20 -7.43 -3.77 0.03
CA GLU A 20 -6.54 -2.75 0.59
C GLU A 20 -6.15 -1.73 -0.50
N PRO A 21 -5.63 -0.54 -0.13
CA PRO A 21 -5.26 0.49 -1.10
C PRO A 21 -4.20 0.00 -2.09
N ASP A 22 -3.34 -0.91 -1.63
CA ASP A 22 -2.35 -1.62 -2.44
C ASP A 22 -3.00 -2.42 -3.57
N ASP A 23 -4.06 -3.18 -3.26
CA ASP A 23 -4.76 -4.03 -4.23
C ASP A 23 -5.48 -3.15 -5.26
N MET A 24 -6.03 -2.02 -4.81
CA MET A 24 -6.65 -1.01 -5.68
C MET A 24 -5.64 -0.38 -6.64
N ALA A 25 -4.41 -0.11 -6.18
CA ALA A 25 -3.35 0.40 -7.06
C ALA A 25 -3.05 -0.59 -8.20
N PHE A 26 -2.96 -1.88 -7.89
CA PHE A 26 -2.79 -2.92 -8.92
C PHE A 26 -3.98 -3.03 -9.87
N MET A 27 -5.21 -2.88 -9.37
CA MET A 27 -6.40 -2.85 -10.22
C MET A 27 -6.39 -1.68 -11.20
N VAL A 28 -5.97 -0.49 -10.75
CA VAL A 28 -5.85 0.70 -11.61
C VAL A 28 -4.78 0.49 -12.68
N VAL A 29 -3.62 -0.04 -12.31
CA VAL A 29 -2.56 -0.39 -13.28
C VAL A 29 -3.04 -1.42 -14.29
N GLY A 30 -3.70 -2.48 -13.82
CA GLY A 30 -4.31 -3.51 -14.67
C GLY A 30 -5.36 -2.93 -15.63
N TYR A 31 -6.19 -2.00 -15.16
CA TYR A 31 -7.17 -1.30 -15.98
C TYR A 31 -6.53 -0.47 -17.08
N ILE A 32 -5.47 0.30 -16.78
CA ILE A 32 -4.73 1.09 -17.77
C ILE A 32 -4.14 0.17 -18.85
N LEU A 33 -3.56 -0.96 -18.45
CA LEU A 33 -3.01 -1.95 -19.40
C LEU A 33 -4.11 -2.59 -20.25
N ALA A 34 -5.23 -2.98 -19.63
CA ALA A 34 -6.38 -3.53 -20.34
C ALA A 34 -6.95 -2.53 -21.37
N GLN A 35 -7.00 -1.25 -21.03
CA GLN A 35 -7.49 -0.21 -21.93
C GLN A 35 -6.53 0.04 -23.11
N LYS A 36 -5.21 -0.09 -22.89
CA LYS A 36 -4.21 0.13 -23.93
C LYS A 36 -4.07 -1.04 -24.90
N PHE A 37 -4.09 -2.26 -24.40
CA PHE A 37 -3.81 -3.46 -25.20
C PHE A 37 -5.07 -4.24 -25.58
N GLY A 38 -6.17 -4.10 -24.83
CA GLY A 38 -7.43 -4.80 -25.08
C GLY A 38 -7.33 -6.33 -24.96
N GLY A 39 -8.43 -7.02 -25.30
CA GLY A 39 -8.46 -8.48 -25.43
C GLY A 39 -8.06 -9.22 -24.15
N ILE A 40 -7.01 -10.06 -24.24
CA ILE A 40 -6.60 -10.94 -23.14
C ILE A 40 -6.14 -10.17 -21.90
N PHE A 41 -5.76 -8.89 -22.04
CA PHE A 41 -5.34 -8.04 -20.94
C PHE A 41 -6.49 -7.69 -19.98
N TRP A 42 -7.75 -7.90 -20.36
CA TRP A 42 -8.86 -7.84 -19.40
C TRP A 42 -8.77 -8.94 -18.34
N SER A 43 -8.18 -10.09 -18.65
CA SER A 43 -7.95 -11.15 -17.64
C SER A 43 -6.98 -10.69 -16.55
N VAL A 44 -6.04 -9.80 -16.89
CA VAL A 44 -5.05 -9.25 -15.95
C VAL A 44 -5.74 -8.48 -14.82
N MET A 45 -6.87 -7.83 -15.07
CA MET A 45 -7.65 -7.16 -14.01
C MET A 45 -8.18 -8.11 -12.94
N ILE A 46 -8.38 -9.39 -13.26
CA ILE A 46 -8.83 -10.40 -12.31
C ILE A 46 -7.63 -11.13 -11.71
N LEU A 47 -6.68 -11.50 -12.56
CA LEU A 47 -5.51 -12.29 -12.16
C LEU A 47 -4.55 -11.52 -11.24
N LEU A 48 -4.35 -10.22 -11.45
CA LEU A 48 -3.47 -9.40 -10.59
C LEU A 48 -3.95 -9.35 -9.14
N PRO A 49 -5.16 -8.84 -8.83
CA PRO A 49 -5.62 -8.73 -7.45
C PRO A 49 -5.82 -10.11 -6.80
N TRP A 50 -6.24 -11.13 -7.57
CA TRP A 50 -6.37 -12.49 -7.05
C TRP A 50 -5.00 -13.11 -6.69
N GLY A 51 -4.02 -13.00 -7.58
CA GLY A 51 -2.66 -13.51 -7.37
C GLY A 51 -1.94 -12.75 -6.25
N TYR A 52 -2.02 -11.41 -6.27
CA TYR A 52 -1.43 -10.57 -5.25
C TYR A 52 -2.08 -10.78 -3.87
N GLY A 53 -3.41 -10.90 -3.80
CA GLY A 53 -4.11 -11.21 -2.55
C GLY A 53 -3.69 -12.56 -1.95
N ARG A 54 -3.49 -13.58 -2.80
CA ARG A 54 -3.01 -14.90 -2.35
C ARG A 54 -1.57 -14.85 -1.82
N LEU A 55 -0.68 -14.13 -2.51
CA LEU A 55 0.71 -13.95 -2.09
C LEU A 55 0.81 -13.14 -0.79
N LYS A 56 -0.04 -12.11 -0.65
CA LYS A 56 -0.08 -11.22 0.50
C LYS A 56 -0.70 -11.85 1.75
N HIS A 57 -1.35 -13.00 1.64
CA HIS A 57 -1.96 -13.70 2.79
C HIS A 57 -0.95 -13.99 3.93
N ASN A 58 0.32 -14.18 3.60
CA ASN A 58 1.39 -14.45 4.58
C ASN A 58 2.14 -13.20 5.04
N TYR A 59 1.81 -12.01 4.52
CA TYR A 59 2.52 -10.77 4.82
C TYR A 59 1.67 -9.82 5.67
N PRO A 60 2.31 -8.99 6.53
CA PRO A 60 1.61 -7.94 7.25
C PRO A 60 0.98 -6.94 6.27
N ARG A 61 -0.20 -6.44 6.63
CA ARG A 61 -0.98 -5.47 5.85
C ARG A 61 -0.16 -4.22 5.52
N GLY A 62 -0.35 -3.64 4.34
CA GLY A 62 0.42 -2.47 3.88
C GLY A 62 1.86 -2.77 3.43
N LEU A 63 2.16 -4.01 3.02
CA LEU A 63 3.46 -4.44 2.49
C LEU A 63 4.03 -3.48 1.43
N LEU A 64 3.21 -3.02 0.49
CA LEU A 64 3.67 -2.09 -0.56
C LEU A 64 4.11 -0.76 0.02
N ARG A 65 3.36 -0.24 0.99
CA ARG A 65 3.70 1.02 1.64
C ARG A 65 4.99 0.92 2.46
N HIS A 66 5.20 -0.21 3.14
CA HIS A 66 6.44 -0.48 3.88
C HIS A 66 7.63 -0.67 2.94
N THR A 67 7.45 -1.41 1.84
CA THR A 67 8.52 -1.59 0.84
C THR A 67 8.88 -0.28 0.16
N LEU A 68 7.91 0.52 -0.28
CA LEU A 68 8.15 1.85 -0.85
C LEU A 68 8.82 2.81 0.14
N TYR A 69 8.54 2.66 1.42
CA TYR A 69 9.22 3.41 2.47
C TYR A 69 10.69 3.01 2.64
N PHE A 70 10.99 1.71 2.66
CA PHE A 70 12.37 1.21 2.72
C PHE A 70 13.18 1.61 1.47
N VAL A 71 12.54 1.64 0.30
CA VAL A 71 13.17 2.08 -0.95
C VAL A 71 13.30 3.62 -1.01
N GLY A 72 12.62 4.36 -0.12
CA GLY A 72 12.69 5.83 -0.06
C GLY A 72 11.77 6.56 -1.05
N VAL A 73 10.86 5.84 -1.72
CA VAL A 73 9.95 6.41 -2.73
C VAL A 73 8.70 7.02 -2.10
N ALA A 74 8.22 6.46 -0.98
CA ALA A 74 7.02 6.95 -0.30
C ALA A 74 7.30 7.26 1.18
N PRO A 75 7.18 8.52 1.63
CA PRO A 75 7.34 8.86 3.04
C PRO A 75 6.13 8.37 3.86
N LEU A 76 6.38 7.68 4.98
CA LEU A 76 5.34 7.48 5.99
C LEU A 76 5.19 8.77 6.81
N LYS A 77 4.06 9.46 6.63
CA LYS A 77 3.72 10.67 7.40
C LYS A 77 3.74 10.33 8.90
N ARG A 78 4.54 11.07 9.69
CA ARG A 78 4.80 10.89 11.14
C ARG A 78 5.69 9.71 11.55
N TYR A 79 6.33 9.01 10.63
CA TYR A 79 7.42 8.08 10.97
C TYR A 79 8.78 8.74 10.76
N PRO A 80 9.75 8.52 11.66
CA PRO A 80 11.11 9.02 11.50
C PRO A 80 11.72 8.38 10.27
N HIS A 81 12.18 9.19 9.31
CA HIS A 81 12.67 8.72 8.02
C HIS A 81 13.82 7.73 8.22
N PHE A 82 13.86 6.62 7.47
CA PHE A 82 14.90 5.59 7.62
C PHE A 82 16.34 6.13 7.45
N PHE A 83 16.50 7.27 6.77
CA PHE A 83 17.78 7.95 6.55
C PHE A 83 18.05 9.12 7.53
N GLN A 84 17.19 9.35 8.51
CA GLN A 84 17.40 10.39 9.53
C GLN A 84 18.20 9.83 10.71
N ASN A 85 19.53 10.02 10.68
CA ASN A 85 20.47 9.66 11.76
C ASN A 85 20.61 10.75 12.85
N LYS A 86 19.71 11.73 12.90
CA LYS A 86 19.75 12.79 13.92
C LYS A 86 18.36 12.95 14.51
N PHE A 87 18.22 12.52 15.77
CA PHE A 87 17.11 12.92 16.61
C PHE A 87 17.31 14.40 16.97
N ILE A 88 16.22 15.18 16.96
CA ILE A 88 16.22 16.52 17.52
C ILE A 88 16.16 16.31 19.04
N ASP A 89 17.21 16.76 19.74
CA ASP A 89 17.28 16.85 21.20
C ASP A 89 16.24 17.84 21.75
#